data_AF-A0A4R2L1V7-F1
#
_entry.id   AF-A0A4R2L1V7-F1
#
_cell.length_a   1.000
_cell.length_b   1.000
_cell.length_c   1.000
_cell.angle_alpha   90.00
_cell.angle_beta   90.00
_cell.angle_gamma   90.00
#
_symmetry.space_group_name_H-M   'P 1'
#
loop_
_entity.id
_entity.type
_entity.pdbx_description
1 polymer ?
#
loop_
_entity_poly.entity_id
_entity_poly.type
_entity_poly.pdbx_seq_one_letter_code
_entity_poly.pdbx_strand_id
1 'polypeptide(L)'
;MIATAGAGGRSACGFRPRRRVPVRTPRDSPARALTAAGTPLILRAFFQTPGLAPGPGTIYPNRSPTLANSAQAKKRVRQAEKARQHNASLRSTFRTYVKKVIAAIATGDKSKAETAYQEASSIIDRTARKGLIHANKAARHKSRLAGHIKAMSA
;
A
#
# COMPACT_ATOMS: atom_id res chain seq x y z
N MET A 1 62.15 27.45 9.06
CA MET A 1 61.82 28.70 9.77
C MET A 1 60.40 29.10 9.40
N ILE A 2 59.53 29.16 10.43
CA ILE A 2 58.41 30.11 10.60
C ILE A 2 57.20 29.90 9.65
N ALA A 3 56.13 29.23 10.11
CA ALA A 3 54.86 29.79 10.67
C ALA A 3 53.93 30.39 9.58
N THR A 4 52.60 30.44 9.59
CA THR A 4 51.46 30.01 10.44
C THR A 4 50.18 30.41 9.67
N ALA A 5 49.05 29.83 10.06
CA ALA A 5 47.69 30.39 9.98
C ALA A 5 46.89 30.28 8.65
N GLY A 6 45.63 29.87 8.79
CA GLY A 6 44.66 29.85 7.70
C GLY A 6 43.44 28.95 7.91
N ALA A 7 42.90 28.87 9.14
CA ALA A 7 41.62 28.23 9.40
C ALA A 7 40.49 28.97 8.65
N GLY A 8 39.85 28.30 7.69
CA GLY A 8 38.68 28.81 6.96
C GLY A 8 37.63 27.72 6.85
N GLY A 9 36.64 27.78 7.76
CA GLY A 9 35.60 26.77 7.94
C GLY A 9 34.78 26.52 6.67
N ARG A 10 34.88 25.30 6.14
CA ARG A 10 33.83 24.75 5.28
C ARG A 10 32.72 24.31 6.21
N SER A 11 31.74 25.19 6.37
CA SER A 11 30.43 24.90 6.93
C SER A 11 29.85 23.69 6.22
N ALA A 12 30.13 22.49 6.74
CA ALA A 12 29.40 21.31 6.39
C ALA A 12 27.97 21.56 6.89
N CYS A 13 27.12 22.01 5.97
CA CYS A 13 25.67 21.86 6.06
C CYS A 13 25.40 20.36 6.09
N GLY A 14 25.71 19.74 7.23
CA GLY A 14 25.57 18.32 7.45
C GLY A 14 24.10 18.00 7.34
N PHE A 15 23.72 17.48 6.17
CA PHE A 15 22.47 16.76 5.99
C PHE A 15 22.47 15.63 7.01
N ARG A 16 21.95 15.90 8.21
CA ARG A 16 21.77 14.89 9.26
C ARG A 16 20.82 13.85 8.64
N PRO A 17 21.26 12.62 8.37
CA PRO A 17 20.31 11.59 7.99
C PRO A 17 19.33 11.46 9.16
N ARG A 18 18.04 11.63 8.89
CA ARG A 18 17.00 11.32 9.88
C ARG A 18 17.30 9.90 10.37
N ARG A 19 17.71 9.76 11.64
CA ARG A 19 17.89 8.45 12.27
C ARG A 19 16.58 7.69 12.04
N ARG A 20 16.62 6.62 11.24
CA ARG A 20 15.47 5.72 11.08
C ARG A 20 15.16 5.18 12.47
N VAL A 21 14.05 5.65 13.05
CA VAL A 21 13.50 5.01 14.25
C VAL A 21 13.18 3.56 13.88
N PRO A 22 13.74 2.56 14.59
CA PRO A 22 13.38 1.18 14.33
C PRO A 22 11.91 0.97 14.66
N VAL A 23 11.15 0.48 13.70
CA VAL A 23 9.76 0.06 13.93
C VAL A 23 9.85 -1.18 14.81
N ARG A 24 9.44 -1.07 16.08
CA ARG A 24 9.38 -2.23 17.00
C ARG A 24 8.53 -3.31 16.34
N THR A 25 9.13 -4.45 16.03
CA THR A 25 8.38 -5.58 15.48
C THR A 25 7.76 -6.37 16.62
N PRO A 26 6.62 -7.07 16.42
CA PRO A 26 5.97 -7.84 17.49
C PRO A 26 6.81 -8.97 18.10
N ARG A 27 8.06 -9.20 17.64
CA ARG A 27 8.99 -10.19 18.20
C ARG A 27 9.81 -9.69 19.39
N ASP A 28 9.79 -8.38 19.69
CA ASP A 28 10.62 -7.79 20.74
C ASP A 28 9.89 -7.62 22.09
N SER A 29 8.73 -8.27 22.28
CA SER A 29 8.01 -8.25 23.57
C SER A 29 8.50 -9.40 24.45
N PRO A 30 9.14 -9.13 25.61
CA PRO A 30 9.51 -10.20 26.53
C PRO A 30 8.25 -10.87 27.07
N ALA A 31 8.26 -12.20 27.02
CA ALA A 31 7.22 -13.09 27.48
C ALA A 31 6.62 -12.65 28.84
N ARG A 32 5.34 -12.27 28.84
CA ARG A 32 4.52 -12.33 30.05
C ARG A 32 3.97 -13.75 30.18
N ALA A 33 4.78 -14.61 30.80
CA ALA A 33 4.32 -15.84 31.42
C ALA A 33 3.62 -15.48 32.74
N LEU A 34 2.31 -15.71 32.83
CA LEU A 34 1.54 -15.90 34.07
C LEU A 34 0.38 -16.84 33.71
N THR A 35 0.62 -18.15 33.81
CA THR A 35 0.15 -19.05 34.89
C THR A 35 -1.34 -19.38 34.86
N ALA A 36 -1.58 -20.68 34.64
CA ALA A 36 -2.84 -21.37 34.76
C ALA A 36 -3.36 -21.40 36.21
N ALA A 37 -4.63 -21.03 36.37
CA ALA A 37 -5.60 -21.50 37.37
C ALA A 37 -6.95 -21.00 36.79
N GLY A 38 -7.86 -21.85 36.34
CA GLY A 38 -8.67 -22.66 37.23
C GLY A 38 -9.97 -21.94 37.63
N THR A 39 -10.87 -21.71 36.66
CA THR A 39 -12.37 -21.71 36.79
C THR A 39 -13.04 -20.66 37.74
N PRO A 40 -14.34 -20.29 37.60
CA PRO A 40 -15.42 -21.11 37.06
C PRO A 40 -16.42 -20.45 36.10
N LEU A 41 -17.11 -21.37 35.40
CA LEU A 41 -18.51 -21.32 34.99
C LEU A 41 -19.36 -20.27 35.74
N ILE A 42 -19.37 -19.02 35.26
CA ILE A 42 -20.55 -18.17 35.33
C ILE A 42 -21.25 -18.30 33.99
N LEU A 43 -22.03 -19.36 33.96
CA LEU A 43 -23.21 -19.56 33.15
C LEU A 43 -23.97 -18.23 33.00
N ARG A 44 -24.19 -17.80 31.75
CA ARG A 44 -25.31 -16.98 31.29
C ARG A 44 -25.88 -15.94 32.28
N ALA A 45 -25.36 -14.72 32.19
CA ALA A 45 -26.22 -13.55 32.09
C ALA A 45 -26.09 -13.03 30.64
N PHE A 46 -26.89 -13.51 29.69
CA PHE A 46 -28.21 -12.92 29.46
C PHE A 46 -27.98 -11.45 29.06
N PHE A 47 -27.55 -11.19 27.83
CA PHE A 47 -28.50 -10.95 26.74
C PHE A 47 -29.70 -10.08 27.19
N GLN A 48 -29.42 -8.99 27.91
CA GLN A 48 -30.40 -7.94 28.19
C GLN A 48 -29.65 -6.62 28.42
N THR A 49 -29.18 -5.98 27.34
CA THR A 49 -29.19 -4.51 27.34
C THR A 49 -30.67 -4.11 27.20
N PRO A 50 -31.33 -3.63 28.25
CA PRO A 50 -32.70 -3.13 28.10
C PRO A 50 -32.66 -1.91 27.19
N GLY A 51 -33.32 -2.02 26.04
CA GLY A 51 -33.87 -0.91 25.26
C GLY A 51 -32.95 0.29 25.05
N LEU A 52 -31.98 0.18 24.14
CA LEU A 52 -31.64 1.37 23.35
C LEU A 52 -32.85 1.62 22.43
N ALA A 53 -33.77 2.46 22.91
CA ALA A 53 -34.96 2.84 22.15
C ALA A 53 -34.52 3.33 20.76
N PRO A 54 -35.05 2.76 19.65
CA PRO A 54 -35.00 3.47 18.38
C PRO A 54 -35.87 4.72 18.56
N GLY A 55 -35.22 5.87 18.76
CA GLY A 55 -35.90 7.14 18.91
C GLY A 55 -36.92 7.32 17.78
N PRO A 56 -38.19 7.62 18.09
CA PRO A 56 -39.21 7.77 17.07
C PRO A 56 -38.91 9.02 16.24
N GLY A 57 -38.90 8.83 14.91
CA GLY A 57 -39.07 9.91 13.94
C GLY A 57 -37.79 10.66 13.60
N THR A 58 -37.13 10.21 12.54
CA THR A 58 -36.42 11.14 11.64
C THR A 58 -37.43 12.16 11.09
N ILE A 59 -37.69 13.23 11.83
CA ILE A 59 -38.29 14.45 11.29
C ILE A 59 -37.14 15.26 10.68
N TYR A 60 -36.66 14.81 9.53
CA TYR A 60 -36.05 15.73 8.55
C TYR A 60 -37.01 15.81 7.36
N PRO A 61 -38.10 16.58 7.44
CA PRO A 61 -39.12 16.67 6.38
C PRO A 61 -38.64 17.55 5.21
N ASN A 62 -37.35 17.53 4.90
CA ASN A 62 -36.77 18.03 3.65
C ASN A 62 -35.29 17.61 3.51
N ARG A 63 -34.98 16.31 3.52
CA ARG A 63 -33.67 15.84 3.03
C ARG A 63 -33.81 15.35 1.60
N SER A 64 -34.08 16.26 0.67
CA SER A 64 -33.87 15.97 -0.76
C SER A 64 -32.38 15.63 -0.94
N PRO A 65 -31.98 14.37 -1.16
CA PRO A 65 -30.58 14.01 -1.28
C PRO A 65 -30.16 14.23 -2.74
N THR A 66 -30.28 15.45 -3.24
CA THR A 66 -29.62 15.83 -4.50
C THR A 66 -28.15 16.02 -4.18
N LEU A 67 -27.38 14.94 -4.22
CA LEU A 67 -25.95 14.94 -3.91
C LEU A 67 -25.14 15.62 -5.04
N ALA A 68 -25.08 16.95 -5.02
CA ALA A 68 -24.00 17.84 -5.54
C ALA A 68 -24.50 19.30 -5.62
N ASN A 69 -24.82 19.90 -4.48
CA ASN A 69 -25.47 21.22 -4.43
C ASN A 69 -24.53 22.40 -4.73
N SER A 70 -23.20 22.21 -4.69
CA SER A 70 -22.22 23.26 -5.00
C SER A 70 -21.60 23.07 -6.40
N ALA A 71 -21.33 24.18 -7.09
CA ALA A 71 -20.66 24.16 -8.40
C ALA A 71 -19.30 23.44 -8.37
N GLN A 72 -18.60 23.53 -7.23
CA GLN A 72 -17.33 22.84 -6.98
C GLN A 72 -17.51 21.31 -6.91
N ALA A 73 -18.56 20.81 -6.24
CA ALA A 73 -18.85 19.39 -6.18
C ALA A 73 -19.12 18.81 -7.57
N LYS A 74 -19.95 19.48 -8.38
CA LYS A 74 -20.21 19.09 -9.79
C LYS A 74 -18.94 19.06 -10.63
N LYS A 75 -17.99 19.96 -10.40
CA LYS A 75 -16.66 19.93 -11.06
C LYS A 75 -15.83 18.73 -10.61
N ARG A 76 -15.78 18.44 -9.31
CA ARG A 76 -15.00 17.32 -8.75
C ARG A 76 -15.52 15.96 -9.23
N VAL A 77 -16.84 15.78 -9.36
CA VAL A 77 -17.43 14.55 -9.92
C VAL A 77 -16.94 14.32 -11.36
N ARG A 78 -17.07 15.33 -12.23
CA ARG A 78 -16.60 15.25 -13.63
C ARG A 78 -15.10 14.96 -13.74
N GLN A 79 -14.28 15.57 -12.88
CA GLN A 79 -12.84 15.31 -12.84
C GLN A 79 -12.52 13.90 -12.34
N ALA A 80 -13.23 13.42 -11.31
CA ALA A 80 -13.05 12.10 -10.74
C ALA A 80 -13.42 11.00 -11.73
N GLU A 81 -14.50 11.17 -12.51
CA GLU A 81 -14.89 10.22 -13.56
C GLU A 81 -13.81 10.06 -14.63
N LYS A 82 -13.28 11.17 -15.16
CA LYS A 82 -12.19 11.17 -16.15
C LYS A 82 -10.94 10.48 -15.60
N ALA A 83 -10.53 10.85 -14.39
CA ALA A 83 -9.37 10.25 -13.73
C ALA A 83 -9.59 8.75 -13.43
N ARG A 84 -10.80 8.35 -13.03
CA ARG A 84 -11.17 6.95 -12.76
C ARG A 84 -11.06 6.10 -14.02
N GLN A 85 -11.59 6.56 -15.15
CA GLN A 85 -11.54 5.83 -16.42
C GLN A 85 -10.09 5.60 -16.88
N HIS A 86 -9.27 6.65 -16.89
CA HIS A 86 -7.86 6.56 -17.27
C HIS A 86 -7.04 5.71 -16.29
N ASN A 87 -7.30 5.81 -14.98
CA ASN A 87 -6.59 5.00 -14.00
C ASN A 87 -7.03 3.52 -14.03
N ALA A 88 -8.27 3.25 -14.41
CA ALA A 88 -8.78 1.89 -14.58
C ALA A 88 -8.06 1.16 -15.72
N SER A 89 -7.87 1.81 -16.86
CA SER A 89 -7.15 1.21 -18.00
C SER A 89 -5.68 0.94 -17.66
N LEU A 90 -4.98 1.87 -17.03
CA LEU A 90 -3.58 1.64 -16.64
C LEU A 90 -3.43 0.50 -15.62
N ARG A 91 -4.37 0.40 -14.66
CA ARG A 91 -4.38 -0.69 -13.68
C ARG A 91 -4.68 -2.03 -14.34
N SER A 92 -5.60 -2.10 -15.31
CA SER A 92 -5.88 -3.34 -16.02
C SER A 92 -4.68 -3.75 -16.86
N THR A 93 -4.06 -2.83 -17.60
CA THR A 93 -2.82 -3.09 -18.36
C THR A 93 -1.74 -3.68 -17.45
N PHE A 94 -1.41 -3.01 -16.33
CA PHE A 94 -0.42 -3.52 -15.36
C PHE A 94 -0.73 -4.96 -14.90
N ARG A 95 -2.00 -5.25 -14.56
CA ARG A 95 -2.41 -6.59 -14.09
C ARG A 95 -2.30 -7.62 -15.21
N THR A 96 -2.63 -7.27 -16.44
CA THR A 96 -2.55 -8.17 -17.60
C THR A 96 -1.11 -8.59 -17.88
N TYR A 97 -0.15 -7.67 -17.90
CA TYR A 97 1.25 -8.02 -18.12
C TYR A 97 1.84 -8.88 -17.00
N VAL A 98 1.48 -8.62 -15.74
CA VAL A 98 1.89 -9.50 -14.62
C VAL A 98 1.32 -10.91 -14.80
N LYS A 99 0.05 -11.03 -15.21
CA LYS A 99 -0.57 -12.34 -15.49
C LYS A 99 0.09 -13.07 -16.65
N LYS A 100 0.49 -12.37 -17.72
CA LYS A 100 1.20 -12.96 -18.87
C LYS A 100 2.50 -13.63 -18.45
N VAL A 101 3.31 -12.97 -17.61
CA VAL A 101 4.56 -13.54 -17.09
C VAL A 101 4.27 -14.78 -16.24
N ILE A 102 3.29 -14.72 -15.34
CA ILE A 102 2.90 -15.87 -14.50
C ILE A 102 2.43 -17.05 -15.37
N ALA A 103 1.66 -16.78 -16.43
CA ALA A 103 1.21 -17.82 -17.36
C ALA A 103 2.39 -18.46 -18.10
N ALA A 104 3.37 -17.66 -18.57
CA ALA A 104 4.57 -18.18 -19.22
C ALA A 104 5.45 -19.01 -18.27
N ILE A 105 5.49 -18.66 -16.99
CA ILE A 105 6.17 -19.45 -15.95
C ILE A 105 5.43 -20.77 -15.75
N ALA A 106 4.10 -20.77 -15.70
CA ALA A 106 3.31 -21.98 -15.54
C ALA A 106 3.44 -22.97 -16.72
N THR A 107 3.69 -22.47 -17.93
CA THR A 107 3.94 -23.31 -19.11
C THR A 107 5.37 -23.87 -19.17
N GLY A 108 6.31 -23.36 -18.36
CA GLY A 108 7.68 -23.89 -18.24
C GLY A 108 8.68 -23.41 -19.31
N ASP A 109 8.29 -22.48 -20.19
CA ASP A 109 9.13 -21.97 -21.27
C ASP A 109 10.00 -20.77 -20.81
N LYS A 110 11.28 -21.02 -20.53
CA LYS A 110 12.22 -19.99 -20.00
C LYS A 110 12.40 -18.78 -20.93
N SER A 111 12.63 -19.02 -22.22
CA SER A 111 12.85 -17.93 -23.20
C SER A 111 11.62 -17.02 -23.35
N LYS A 112 10.41 -17.61 -23.34
CA LYS A 112 9.16 -16.85 -23.40
C LYS A 112 8.89 -16.08 -22.11
N ALA A 113 9.29 -16.61 -20.96
CA ALA A 113 9.16 -15.92 -19.68
C ALA A 113 10.05 -14.68 -19.59
N GLU A 114 11.28 -14.74 -20.12
CA GLU A 114 12.22 -13.60 -20.11
C GLU A 114 11.76 -12.46 -21.02
N THR A 115 11.29 -12.77 -22.24
CA THR A 115 10.75 -11.76 -23.17
C THR A 115 9.51 -11.08 -22.59
N ALA A 116 8.57 -11.86 -22.05
CA ALA A 116 7.39 -11.33 -21.37
C ALA A 116 7.75 -10.48 -20.13
N TYR A 117 8.82 -10.85 -19.41
CA TYR A 117 9.30 -10.11 -18.25
C TYR A 117 9.89 -8.75 -18.64
N GLN A 118 10.65 -8.67 -19.75
CA GLN A 118 11.19 -7.40 -20.25
C GLN A 118 10.06 -6.42 -20.57
N GLU A 119 9.03 -6.85 -21.29
CA GLU A 119 7.84 -6.04 -21.57
C GLU A 119 7.13 -5.58 -20.28
N ALA A 120 6.92 -6.52 -19.36
CA ALA A 120 6.27 -6.24 -18.09
C ALA A 120 7.05 -5.21 -17.26
N SER A 121 8.39 -5.30 -17.23
CA SER A 121 9.24 -4.40 -16.45
C SER A 121 9.05 -2.93 -16.85
N SER A 122 8.99 -2.64 -18.15
CA SER A 122 8.75 -1.30 -18.70
C SER A 122 7.37 -0.75 -18.33
N ILE A 123 6.33 -1.60 -18.35
CA ILE A 123 4.97 -1.21 -17.98
C ILE A 123 4.87 -0.90 -16.47
N ILE A 124 5.51 -1.73 -15.65
CA ILE A 124 5.52 -1.56 -14.18
C ILE A 124 6.11 -0.19 -13.80
N ASP A 125 7.25 0.18 -14.39
CA ASP A 125 7.89 1.45 -14.07
C ASP A 125 7.14 2.67 -14.60
N ARG A 126 6.54 2.56 -15.80
CA ARG A 126 5.66 3.61 -16.33
C ARG A 126 4.46 3.84 -15.40
N THR A 127 3.89 2.78 -14.85
CA THR A 127 2.75 2.86 -13.93
C THR A 127 3.16 3.47 -12.58
N ALA A 128 4.39 3.20 -12.12
CA ALA A 128 4.95 3.79 -10.92
C ALA A 128 5.23 5.30 -11.08
N ARG A 129 5.82 5.70 -12.21
CA ARG A 129 6.07 7.13 -12.53
C ARG A 129 4.79 7.95 -12.59
N LYS A 130 3.68 7.36 -13.05
CA LYS A 130 2.35 8.01 -13.05
C LYS A 130 1.71 8.10 -11.66
N GLY A 131 2.35 7.58 -10.61
CA GLY A 131 1.84 7.63 -9.23
C GLY A 131 0.69 6.66 -8.93
N LEU A 132 0.37 5.73 -9.84
CA LEU A 132 -0.71 4.76 -9.63
C LEU A 132 -0.31 3.64 -8.65
N ILE A 133 0.98 3.29 -8.64
CA ILE A 133 1.58 2.34 -7.70
C ILE A 133 2.79 2.99 -7.05
N HIS A 134 2.99 2.72 -5.76
CA HIS A 134 4.18 3.19 -5.04
C HIS A 134 5.45 2.51 -5.58
N ALA A 135 6.59 3.21 -5.58
CA ALA A 135 7.88 2.69 -6.06
C ALA A 135 8.25 1.35 -5.39
N ASN A 136 8.12 1.25 -4.07
CA ASN A 136 8.32 -0.01 -3.33
C ASN A 136 7.40 -1.15 -3.81
N LYS A 137 6.16 -0.86 -4.21
CA LYS A 137 5.26 -1.88 -4.75
C LYS A 137 5.76 -2.38 -6.11
N ALA A 138 6.19 -1.48 -6.99
CA ALA A 138 6.82 -1.83 -8.25
C ALA A 138 8.08 -2.69 -8.05
N ALA A 139 8.97 -2.29 -7.15
CA ALA A 139 10.17 -3.04 -6.79
C ALA A 139 9.85 -4.46 -6.26
N ARG A 140 8.84 -4.61 -5.40
CA ARG A 140 8.38 -5.92 -4.92
C ARG A 140 7.90 -6.82 -6.06
N HIS A 141 7.15 -6.27 -7.02
CA HIS A 141 6.67 -7.06 -8.16
C HIS A 141 7.83 -7.53 -9.04
N LYS A 142 8.81 -6.66 -9.33
CA LYS A 142 10.02 -7.04 -10.07
C LYS A 142 10.82 -8.13 -9.37
N SER A 143 11.09 -7.95 -8.07
CA SER A 143 11.85 -8.91 -7.27
C SER A 143 11.19 -10.29 -7.22
N ARG A 144 9.86 -10.36 -7.06
CA ARG A 144 9.12 -11.63 -7.06
C ARG A 144 9.18 -12.33 -8.40
N LEU A 145 8.89 -11.62 -9.50
CA LEU A 145 8.92 -12.20 -10.85
C LEU A 145 10.32 -12.70 -11.22
N ALA A 146 11.36 -11.92 -10.92
CA ALA A 146 12.75 -12.34 -11.13
C ALA A 146 13.11 -13.58 -10.29
N GLY A 147 12.62 -13.66 -9.04
CA GLY A 147 12.82 -14.84 -8.19
C GLY A 147 12.19 -16.10 -8.78
N HIS A 148 10.98 -16.00 -9.35
CA HIS A 148 10.32 -17.14 -10.00
C HIS A 148 11.06 -17.61 -11.26
N ILE A 149 11.56 -16.68 -12.08
CA ILE A 149 12.35 -17.04 -13.28
C ILE A 149 13.64 -17.75 -12.87
N LYS A 150 14.34 -17.24 -11.85
CA LYS A 150 15.57 -17.86 -11.32
C LYS A 150 15.32 -19.25 -10.74
N ALA A 151 14.18 -19.47 -10.09
CA ALA A 151 13.82 -20.78 -9.55
C ALA A 151 13.63 -21.83 -10.64
N MET A 152 13.21 -21.46 -11.85
CA MET A 152 13.15 -22.39 -13.00
C MET A 152 14.54 -22.69 -13.58
N SER A 153 15.51 -21.80 -13.42
CA SER A 153 16.88 -21.96 -13.93
C SER A 153 17.81 -22.75 -13.00
N ALA A 154 17.33 -23.15 -11.83
CA ALA A 154 18.05 -24.02 -10.89
C ALA A 154 17.88 -25.50 -11.24
#